data_AF-A0A1E1UZ62-F1
#
_entry.id   AF-A0A1E1UZ62-F1
#
_cell.length_a   1.000
_cell.length_b   1.000
_cell.length_c   1.000
_cell.angle_alpha   90.00
_cell.angle_beta   90.00
_cell.angle_gamma   90.00
#
_symmetry.space_group_name_H-M   'P 1'
#
loop_
_entity.id
_entity.type
_entity.pdbx_description
1 polymer ?
#
loop_
_entity_poly.entity_id
_entity_poly.type
_entity_poly.pdbx_seq_one_letter_code
_entity_poly.pdbx_strand_id
1 'polypeptide(L)' 'MSTRPAIENLLPLPAAPSIHGLSRLLLRLETWLNAKASARALYRMDDRALSDIALSRSDVERVNATVRLPD' A
#
# COMPACT_ATOMS: atom_id res chain seq x y z
N MET A 1 9.20 58.45 -12.45
CA MET A 1 9.13 57.39 -13.47
C MET A 1 9.38 56.06 -12.76
N SER A 2 8.32 55.32 -12.41
CA SER A 2 8.39 54.10 -11.57
C SER A 2 7.68 52.96 -12.31
N THR A 3 8.45 52.08 -12.93
CA THR A 3 7.94 50.88 -13.61
C THR A 3 7.76 49.76 -12.58
N ARG A 4 6.53 49.59 -12.09
CA ARG A 4 6.14 48.42 -11.28
C ARG A 4 6.00 47.21 -12.21
N PRO A 5 6.71 46.10 -12.00
CA PRO A 5 6.55 44.91 -12.83
C PRO A 5 5.16 44.29 -12.62
N ALA A 6 4.50 43.99 -13.74
CA ALA A 6 3.17 43.41 -13.84
C ALA A 6 3.12 42.01 -13.20
N ILE A 7 2.50 41.92 -12.02
CA ILE A 7 2.14 40.67 -11.34
C ILE A 7 0.81 40.07 -11.84
N GLU A 8 0.24 40.63 -12.90
CA GLU A 8 -1.12 40.28 -13.38
C GLU A 8 -1.18 39.04 -14.27
N ASN A 9 -0.06 38.37 -14.53
CA ASN A 9 0.00 37.21 -15.45
C ASN A 9 0.15 35.85 -14.74
N LEU A 10 -0.22 35.75 -13.46
CA LEU A 10 -0.38 34.45 -12.81
C LEU A 10 -1.74 33.87 -13.20
N LEU A 11 -1.82 33.37 -14.44
CA LEU A 11 -2.90 32.49 -14.87
C LEU A 11 -3.04 31.35 -13.83
N PRO A 12 -4.25 31.05 -13.35
CA PRO A 12 -4.49 29.87 -12.54
C PRO A 12 -4.09 28.66 -13.38
N LEU A 13 -2.92 28.09 -13.11
CA LEU A 13 -2.52 26.81 -13.69
C LEU A 13 -3.63 25.81 -13.30
N PRO A 14 -4.26 25.11 -14.26
CA PRO A 14 -5.27 24.13 -13.93
C PRO A 14 -4.63 23.08 -13.02
N ALA A 15 -5.23 22.86 -11.85
CA ALA A 15 -4.77 21.87 -10.89
C ALA A 15 -4.51 20.54 -11.63
N ALA A 16 -3.28 20.04 -11.56
CA ALA A 16 -2.90 18.81 -12.23
C ALA A 16 -3.87 17.67 -11.84
N PRO A 17 -4.22 16.77 -12.79
CA PRO A 17 -5.10 15.64 -12.49
C PRO A 17 -4.54 14.83 -11.32
N SER A 18 -5.42 14.43 -10.41
CA SER A 18 -5.06 13.89 -9.09
C SER A 18 -4.33 12.55 -9.17
N ILE A 19 -2.99 12.58 -9.22
CA ILE A 19 -2.09 11.44 -9.00
C ILE A 19 -2.41 10.69 -7.69
N HIS A 20 -3.04 11.38 -6.74
CA HIS A 20 -3.50 10.86 -5.45
C HIS A 20 -4.39 9.60 -5.55
N GLY A 21 -5.19 9.44 -6.60
CA GLY A 21 -6.03 8.24 -6.76
C GLY A 21 -5.21 7.01 -7.14
N LEU A 22 -4.32 7.16 -8.12
CA LEU A 22 -3.41 6.11 -8.58
C LEU A 22 -2.39 5.72 -7.50
N SER A 23 -1.82 6.70 -6.78
CA SER A 23 -0.88 6.42 -5.69
C SER A 23 -1.53 5.63 -4.57
N ARG A 24 -2.77 5.95 -4.20
CA ARG A 24 -3.54 5.19 -3.20
C ARG A 24 -3.79 3.75 -3.66
N LEU A 25 -4.09 3.55 -4.95
CA LEU A 25 -4.28 2.21 -5.52
C LEU A 25 -2.98 1.40 -5.48
N LEU A 26 -1.85 2.01 -5.85
CA LEU A 26 -0.54 1.36 -5.82
C LEU A 26 -0.13 0.97 -4.41
N LEU A 27 -0.31 1.85 -3.42
CA LEU A 27 -0.04 1.54 -2.01
C LEU A 27 -0.93 0.39 -1.50
N ARG A 28 -2.20 0.35 -1.92
CA ARG A 28 -3.13 -0.74 -1.57
C ARG A 28 -2.72 -2.05 -2.22
N LEU A 29 -2.29 -2.03 -3.48
CA LEU A 29 -1.75 -3.19 -4.19
C LEU A 29 -0.47 -3.70 -3.53
N GLU A 30 0.47 -2.81 -3.19
CA GLU A 30 1.71 -3.14 -2.52
C GLU A 30 1.44 -3.82 -1.17
N THR A 31 0.52 -3.25 -0.38
CA THR A 31 0.09 -3.83 0.91
C THR A 31 -0.47 -5.24 0.71
N TRP A 32 -1.30 -5.44 -0.30
CA TRP A 32 -1.86 -6.76 -0.62
C TRP A 32 -0.79 -7.76 -1.07
N LEU A 33 0.14 -7.34 -1.94
CA LEU A 33 1.25 -8.18 -2.39
C LEU A 33 2.14 -8.61 -1.21
N ASN A 34 2.45 -7.68 -0.32
CA ASN A 34 3.23 -7.95 0.88
C ASN A 34 2.51 -8.96 1.78
N ALA A 35 1.21 -8.75 2.07
CA ALA A 35 0.42 -9.69 2.87
C ALA A 35 0.37 -11.10 2.25
N LYS A 36 0.22 -11.19 0.92
CA LYS A 36 0.23 -12.46 0.19
C LYS A 36 1.59 -13.16 0.25
N ALA A 37 2.68 -12.42 0.16
CA ALA A 37 4.04 -12.96 0.29
C ALA A 37 4.28 -13.49 1.71
N SER A 38 3.90 -12.73 2.75
CA SER A 38 3.99 -13.15 4.15
C SER A 38 3.16 -14.41 4.42
N ALA A 39 1.91 -14.46 3.96
CA ALA A 39 1.05 -15.64 4.12
C ALA A 39 1.67 -16.88 3.46
N ARG A 40 2.27 -16.73 2.27
CA ARG A 40 2.97 -17.83 1.58
C ARG A 40 4.24 -18.27 2.30
N ALA A 41 4.96 -17.34 2.93
CA ALA A 41 6.13 -17.65 3.75
C ALA A 41 5.72 -18.47 4.98
N LEU A 42 4.73 -18.01 5.73
CA LEU A 42 4.16 -18.75 6.87
C LEU A 42 3.66 -20.14 6.46
N TYR A 43 3.07 -20.27 5.26
CA TYR A 43 2.60 -21.57 4.78
C TYR A 43 3.72 -22.59 4.56
N ARG A 44 4.91 -22.13 4.21
CA ARG A 44 6.09 -22.95 3.93
C ARG A 44 6.91 -23.29 5.17
N MET A 45 6.70 -22.59 6.28
CA MET A 45 7.37 -22.88 7.53
C MET A 45 6.87 -24.20 8.12
N ASP A 46 7.78 -24.94 8.75
CA ASP A 46 7.43 -26.12 9.52
C ASP A 46 6.83 -25.73 10.88
N ASP A 47 6.22 -26.70 11.56
CA ASP A 47 5.53 -26.44 12.83
C ASP A 47 6.49 -25.97 13.94
N ARG A 48 7.78 -26.34 13.86
CA ARG A 48 8.79 -25.92 14.81
C ARG A 48 9.15 -24.44 14.64
N ALA A 49 9.37 -24.00 13.41
CA ALA A 49 9.64 -22.60 13.11
C ALA A 49 8.41 -21.72 13.38
N LEU A 50 7.20 -22.23 13.16
CA LEU A 50 5.97 -21.54 13.57
C LEU A 50 5.88 -21.43 15.10
N SER A 51 6.17 -22.51 15.82
CA SER A 51 6.17 -22.51 17.29
C SER A 51 7.20 -21.55 17.89
N ASP A 52 8.34 -21.35 17.24
CA ASP A 52 9.39 -20.42 17.69
C ASP A 52 8.90 -18.97 17.72
N ILE A 53 8.00 -18.61 16.79
CA ILE A 53 7.33 -17.32 16.73
C ILE A 53 5.94 -17.33 17.41
N ALA A 54 5.69 -18.32 18.27
CA ALA A 54 4.44 -18.52 19.01
C ALA A 54 3.18 -18.59 18.12
N LEU A 55 3.31 -19.14 16.91
CA LEU A 55 2.18 -19.38 16.00
C LEU A 55 1.87 -20.87 15.89
N SER A 56 0.58 -21.18 15.73
CA SER A 56 0.10 -22.50 15.36
C SER A 56 -0.32 -22.57 13.88
N ARG A 57 -0.50 -23.78 13.37
CA ARG A 57 -1.01 -24.01 12.01
C ARG A 57 -2.39 -23.36 11.78
N SER A 58 -3.23 -23.34 12.82
CA SER A 58 -4.56 -22.70 12.79
C SER A 58 -4.45 -21.17 12.67
N ASP A 59 -3.45 -20.56 13.30
CA ASP A 59 -3.22 -19.12 13.19
C ASP A 59 -2.78 -18.75 11.76
N VAL A 60 -1.94 -19.57 11.13
CA VAL A 60 -1.53 -19.38 9.74
C VAL A 60 -2.73 -19.48 8.79
N GLU A 61 -3.63 -20.45 9.00
CA GLU A 61 -4.87 -20.57 8.21
C GLU A 61 -5.75 -19.34 8.37
N ARG A 62 -5.89 -18.83 9.60
CA ARG A 62 -6.66 -17.61 9.89
C ARG A 62 -6.06 -16.39 9.20
N VAL A 63 -4.75 -16.18 9.29
CA VAL A 63 -4.05 -15.09 8.60
C VAL A 63 -4.27 -15.20 7.10
N ASN A 64 -4.12 -16.38 6.52
CA ASN A 64 -4.31 -16.57 5.08
C ASN A 64 -5.75 -16.31 4.63
N ALA A 65 -6.75 -16.64 5.45
CA ALA A 65 -8.15 -16.34 5.17
C ALA A 65 -8.46 -14.82 5.12
N THR A 66 -7.65 -14.00 5.80
CA THR A 66 -7.78 -12.53 5.77
C THR A 66 -7.15 -11.87 4.54
N VAL A 67 -6.26 -12.57 3.83
CA VAL A 67 -5.66 -12.06 2.58
C VAL A 67 -6.66 -12.21 1.44
N ARG A 68 -7.66 -11.31 1.40
CA ARG A 68 -8.58 -11.16 0.27
C ARG A 68 -8.15 -10.02 -0.64
N LEU A 69 -8.52 -10.14 -1.92
CA LEU A 69 -8.29 -9.08 -2.90
C LEU A 69 -9.03 -7.82 -2.40
N PRO A 70 -8.37 -6.65 -2.35
CA PRO A 70 -9.08 -5.42 -2.05
C PRO A 70 -10.15 -5.15 -3.11
N ASP A 71 -11.41 -4.98 -2.69
CA ASP A 71 -12.47 -4.35 -3.50
C ASP A 71 -12.05 -2.91 -3.90
#